data_AF-A0A6V8QPP3-F1
#
_entry.id   AF-A0A6V8QPP3-F1
#
_cell.length_a   1.000
_cell.length_b   1.000
_cell.length_c   1.000
_cell.angle_alpha   90.00
_cell.angle_beta   90.00
_cell.angle_gamma   90.00
#
_symmetry.space_group_name_H-M   'P 1'
#
loop_
_entity.id
_entity.type
_entity.pdbx_description
1 polymer ?
#
loop_
_entity_poly.entity_id
_entity_poly.type
_entity_poly.pdbx_seq_one_letter_code
_entity_poly.pdbx_strand_id
1 'polypeptide(L)'
;MDLDDTVVTTPNAQSKDGEIGSLEDIEPEGVQGDDTQEELIKKLFDMVHGITAEELALKQLQITNTICRLKELQDQQPPRVSFSPAMANSCRERLEATLIYLTSELTAIPPANWTTYKKKLIKFSESEPVLNMSFPQRLYKIVDIIYLPEEMDAIPKEEFERMHSVARICAAAAQAMGPDGESMEALAEKWVSAKVQDLNFLKKMFLSMRGICKASTPERMEMPLETQA
;
A
#
# COMPACT_ATOMS: atom_id res chain seq x y z
N MET A 1 -14.33 -49.15 50.60
CA MET A 1 -15.25 -48.95 49.47
C MET A 1 -14.46 -48.21 48.41
N ASP A 2 -13.37 -48.79 47.90
CA ASP A 2 -13.28 -49.89 46.91
C ASP A 2 -13.69 -49.38 45.51
N LEU A 3 -12.72 -49.11 44.62
CA LEU A 3 -12.27 -49.95 43.47
C LEU A 3 -13.34 -49.94 42.34
N ASP A 4 -13.08 -49.77 41.04
CA ASP A 4 -11.89 -50.05 40.23
C ASP A 4 -12.05 -49.47 38.80
N ASP A 5 -10.92 -49.32 38.12
CA ASP A 5 -10.73 -49.14 36.66
C ASP A 5 -10.90 -50.49 35.91
N THR A 6 -11.30 -50.49 34.61
CA THR A 6 -10.89 -51.45 33.53
C THR A 6 -11.71 -51.21 32.24
N VAL A 7 -11.15 -50.79 31.09
CA VAL A 7 -10.29 -51.48 30.06
C VAL A 7 -11.06 -52.30 29.00
N VAL A 8 -11.01 -51.79 27.75
CA VAL A 8 -10.74 -52.42 26.41
C VAL A 8 -11.50 -53.71 26.00
N THR A 9 -11.96 -53.80 24.74
CA THR A 9 -11.50 -54.75 23.67
C THR A 9 -12.43 -54.78 22.43
N THR A 10 -11.84 -54.77 21.23
CA THR A 10 -12.38 -54.97 19.87
C THR A 10 -12.78 -56.44 19.57
N PRO A 11 -13.60 -56.73 18.53
CA PRO A 11 -13.11 -57.45 17.32
C PRO A 11 -13.88 -57.05 16.02
N ASN A 12 -13.27 -56.86 14.83
CA ASN A 12 -12.71 -57.76 13.80
C ASN A 12 -13.70 -58.29 12.69
N ALA A 13 -13.40 -57.88 11.43
CA ALA A 13 -13.56 -58.48 10.07
C ALA A 13 -14.87 -59.15 9.55
N GLN A 14 -15.37 -58.72 8.35
CA GLN A 14 -15.27 -59.47 7.05
C GLN A 14 -15.95 -58.79 5.81
N SER A 15 -15.19 -58.82 4.69
CA SER A 15 -15.39 -58.77 3.22
C SER A 15 -16.74 -58.53 2.50
N LYS A 16 -16.69 -57.81 1.34
CA LYS A 16 -16.86 -58.40 -0.01
C LYS A 16 -16.58 -57.45 -1.20
N ASP A 17 -15.97 -58.03 -2.23
CA ASP A 17 -15.51 -57.49 -3.52
C ASP A 17 -16.60 -56.98 -4.48
N GLY A 18 -16.19 -56.20 -5.48
CA GLY A 18 -16.97 -55.92 -6.69
C GLY A 18 -16.30 -54.97 -7.69
N GLU A 19 -15.29 -55.49 -8.43
CA GLU A 19 -15.03 -55.31 -9.87
C GLU A 19 -15.24 -53.93 -10.54
N ILE A 20 -14.14 -53.27 -10.94
CA ILE A 20 -14.14 -52.13 -11.88
C ILE A 20 -13.46 -52.60 -13.18
N GLY A 21 -14.23 -52.58 -14.27
CA GLY A 21 -13.76 -52.85 -15.63
C GLY A 21 -13.00 -51.67 -16.24
N SER A 22 -12.02 -52.02 -17.07
CA SER A 22 -11.16 -51.15 -17.88
C SER A 22 -11.90 -50.10 -18.70
N LEU A 23 -11.31 -48.91 -18.77
CA LEU A 23 -11.41 -48.01 -19.91
C LEU A 23 -10.04 -47.37 -20.16
N GLU A 24 -9.40 -47.95 -21.16
CA GLU A 24 -8.35 -47.49 -22.08
C GLU A 24 -7.52 -46.26 -21.72
N ASP A 25 -6.21 -46.53 -21.71
CA ASP A 25 -5.09 -45.60 -21.78
C ASP A 25 -5.28 -44.55 -22.89
N ILE A 26 -5.33 -43.29 -22.47
CA ILE A 26 -4.87 -42.17 -23.29
C ILE A 26 -3.61 -41.68 -22.60
N GLU A 27 -2.45 -42.06 -23.14
CA GLU A 27 -1.15 -41.56 -22.70
C GLU A 27 -1.14 -40.03 -22.71
N PRO A 28 -0.95 -39.34 -21.58
CA PRO A 28 -0.41 -38.00 -21.63
C PRO A 28 1.08 -38.17 -21.86
N GLU A 29 1.53 -37.81 -23.07
CA GLU A 29 2.94 -37.65 -23.41
C GLU A 29 3.68 -37.02 -22.22
N GLY A 30 4.58 -37.81 -21.64
CA GLY A 30 5.47 -37.36 -20.60
C GLY A 30 6.34 -36.24 -21.13
N VAL A 31 6.32 -35.10 -20.43
CA VAL A 31 7.51 -34.28 -20.28
C VAL A 31 7.71 -34.06 -18.79
N GLN A 32 8.33 -35.09 -18.21
CA GLN A 32 9.03 -35.02 -16.95
C GLN A 32 10.30 -34.20 -17.18
N GLY A 33 10.15 -32.88 -17.22
CA GLY A 33 11.25 -31.93 -17.05
C GLY A 33 11.10 -31.31 -15.68
N ASP A 34 12.16 -31.33 -14.88
CA ASP A 34 12.28 -30.49 -13.69
C ASP A 34 12.41 -29.04 -14.16
N ASP A 35 11.32 -28.48 -14.71
CA ASP A 35 11.28 -27.14 -15.27
C ASP A 35 11.56 -26.16 -14.12
N THR A 36 12.77 -25.61 -14.07
CA THR A 36 13.12 -24.65 -13.03
C THR A 36 12.39 -23.33 -13.28
N GLN A 37 12.12 -22.58 -12.20
CA GLN A 37 11.47 -21.26 -12.30
C GLN A 37 12.20 -20.33 -13.28
N GLU A 38 13.53 -20.40 -13.32
CA GLU A 38 14.37 -19.59 -14.22
C GLU A 38 14.21 -19.99 -15.69
N GLU A 39 14.08 -21.28 -15.99
CA GLU A 39 13.85 -21.77 -17.35
C GLU A 39 12.48 -21.37 -17.88
N LEU A 40 11.44 -21.43 -17.04
CA LEU A 40 10.09 -21.01 -17.42
C LEU A 40 9.99 -19.49 -17.63
N ILE A 41 10.69 -18.68 -16.82
CA ILE A 41 10.77 -17.23 -17.01
C ILE A 41 11.50 -16.91 -18.31
N LYS A 42 12.62 -17.59 -18.57
CA LYS A 42 13.39 -17.42 -19.82
C LYS A 42 12.55 -17.81 -21.04
N LYS A 43 11.84 -18.94 -20.96
CA LYS A 43 10.92 -19.40 -22.01
C LYS A 43 9.77 -18.42 -22.26
N LEU A 44 9.20 -17.83 -21.20
CA LEU A 44 8.17 -16.80 -21.32
C LEU A 44 8.72 -15.54 -22.01
N PHE A 45 9.93 -15.12 -21.63
CA PHE A 45 10.60 -13.99 -22.22
C PHE A 45 10.87 -14.23 -23.72
N ASP A 46 11.42 -15.39 -24.08
CA ASP A 46 11.69 -15.75 -25.47
C ASP A 46 10.42 -15.87 -26.32
N MET A 47 9.29 -16.24 -25.72
CA MET A 47 7.99 -16.30 -26.42
C MET A 47 7.41 -14.92 -26.72
N VAL A 48 7.69 -13.91 -25.87
CA VAL A 48 7.11 -12.56 -25.97
C VAL A 48 8.07 -11.56 -26.61
N HIS A 49 9.38 -11.86 -26.63
CA HIS A 49 10.39 -10.96 -27.17
C HIS A 49 10.36 -10.91 -28.70
N GLY A 50 10.20 -9.70 -29.25
CA GLY A 50 10.35 -9.44 -30.70
C GLY A 50 9.22 -9.92 -31.59
N ILE A 51 8.08 -10.34 -31.03
CA ILE A 51 6.91 -10.82 -31.80
C ILE A 51 5.83 -9.74 -31.95
N THR A 52 5.06 -9.84 -33.04
CA THR A 52 3.93 -8.95 -33.34
C THR A 52 2.66 -9.35 -32.58
N ALA A 53 1.66 -8.45 -32.53
CA ALA A 53 0.42 -8.69 -31.79
C ALA A 53 -0.38 -9.90 -32.31
N GLU A 54 -0.32 -10.19 -33.61
CA GLU A 54 -0.99 -11.34 -34.24
C GLU A 54 -0.28 -12.66 -33.88
N GLU A 55 1.05 -12.65 -33.85
CA GLU A 55 1.86 -13.81 -33.44
C GLU A 55 1.74 -14.09 -31.93
N LEU A 56 1.54 -13.04 -31.13
CA LEU A 56 1.28 -13.16 -29.70
C LEU A 56 -0.06 -13.84 -29.43
N ALA A 57 -1.10 -13.50 -30.21
CA ALA A 57 -2.41 -14.15 -30.13
C ALA A 57 -2.32 -15.65 -30.46
N LEU A 58 -1.52 -16.03 -31.46
CA LEU A 58 -1.27 -17.44 -31.81
C LEU A 58 -0.54 -18.21 -30.70
N LYS A 59 0.32 -17.52 -29.92
CA LYS A 59 1.07 -18.11 -28.79
C LYS A 59 0.37 -17.97 -27.44
N GLN A 60 -0.83 -17.38 -27.38
CA GLN A 60 -1.53 -17.05 -26.13
C GLN A 60 -1.75 -18.28 -25.24
N LEU A 61 -2.07 -19.44 -25.83
CA LEU A 61 -2.25 -20.68 -25.07
C LEU A 61 -0.94 -21.15 -24.42
N GLN A 62 0.17 -21.08 -25.14
CA GLN A 62 1.49 -21.48 -24.64
C GLN A 62 2.00 -20.53 -23.54
N ILE A 63 1.76 -19.23 -23.71
CA ILE A 63 2.05 -18.21 -22.70
C ILE A 63 1.23 -18.49 -21.44
N THR A 64 -0.08 -18.71 -21.59
CA THR A 64 -0.98 -18.99 -20.46
C THR A 64 -0.56 -20.24 -19.70
N ASN A 65 -0.23 -21.33 -20.41
CA ASN A 65 0.24 -22.57 -19.79
C ASN A 65 1.56 -22.37 -19.04
N THR A 66 2.49 -21.59 -19.60
CA THR A 66 3.79 -21.29 -18.95
C THR A 66 3.60 -20.44 -17.70
N ILE A 67 2.66 -19.48 -17.72
CA ILE A 67 2.29 -18.68 -16.54
C ILE A 67 1.62 -19.55 -15.47
N CYS A 68 0.69 -20.43 -15.86
CA CYS A 68 0.05 -21.37 -14.92
C CYS A 68 1.09 -22.27 -14.26
N ARG A 69 2.07 -22.76 -15.04
CA ARG A 69 3.14 -23.60 -14.50
C ARG A 69 4.06 -22.86 -13.53
N LEU A 70 4.40 -21.61 -13.83
CA LEU A 70 5.14 -20.74 -12.91
C LEU A 70 4.38 -20.50 -11.60
N LYS A 71 3.06 -20.33 -11.70
CA LYS A 71 2.19 -20.18 -10.54
C LYS A 71 2.17 -21.46 -9.69
N GLU A 72 2.05 -22.63 -10.31
CA GLU A 72 2.11 -23.92 -9.61
C GLU A 72 3.43 -24.11 -8.86
N LEU A 73 4.56 -23.75 -9.48
CA LEU A 73 5.87 -23.81 -8.81
C LEU A 73 6.00 -22.79 -7.68
N GLN A 74 5.38 -21.62 -7.81
CA GLN A 74 5.33 -20.62 -6.74
C GLN A 74 4.46 -21.09 -5.57
N ASP A 75 3.32 -21.71 -5.85
CA ASP A 75 2.39 -22.24 -4.84
C ASP A 75 2.96 -23.46 -4.11
N GLN A 76 3.88 -24.21 -4.76
CA GLN A 76 4.61 -25.34 -4.16
C GLN A 76 5.88 -24.94 -3.40
N GLN A 77 6.39 -23.72 -3.56
CA GLN A 77 7.48 -23.24 -2.71
C GLN A 77 6.94 -23.05 -1.29
N PRO A 78 7.58 -23.61 -0.24
CA PRO A 78 7.26 -23.24 1.12
C PRO A 78 7.37 -21.71 1.23
N PRO A 79 6.46 -21.03 1.95
CA PRO A 79 6.50 -19.58 2.08
C PRO A 79 7.93 -19.18 2.45
N ARG A 80 8.56 -18.33 1.60
CA ARG A 80 9.99 -17.95 1.72
C ARG A 80 10.33 -17.21 3.02
N VAL A 81 9.38 -17.09 3.92
CA VAL A 81 9.51 -16.47 5.23
C VAL A 81 8.98 -17.49 6.23
N SER A 82 9.85 -17.97 7.11
CA SER A 82 9.40 -18.58 8.34
C SER A 82 8.72 -17.48 9.17
N PHE A 83 7.40 -17.37 9.02
CA PHE A 83 6.62 -16.42 9.80
C PHE A 83 6.56 -16.94 11.23
N SER A 84 7.39 -16.37 12.10
CA SER A 84 7.02 -16.39 13.52
C SER A 84 5.74 -15.55 13.66
N PRO A 85 4.73 -15.98 14.44
CA PRO A 85 3.50 -15.20 14.67
C PRO A 85 3.76 -13.80 15.23
N ALA A 86 4.95 -13.57 15.82
CA ALA A 86 5.37 -12.27 16.32
C ALA A 86 5.81 -11.30 15.20
N MET A 87 6.25 -11.80 14.04
CA MET A 87 6.70 -10.95 12.92
C MET A 87 5.52 -10.43 12.09
N ALA A 88 4.50 -11.27 11.85
CA ALA A 88 3.30 -10.91 11.08
C ALA A 88 2.48 -9.73 11.67
N ASN A 89 2.77 -9.31 12.91
CA ASN A 89 2.11 -8.20 13.61
C ASN A 89 3.06 -7.03 13.93
N SER A 90 4.23 -6.91 13.27
CA SER A 90 5.14 -5.80 13.58
C SER A 90 4.57 -4.45 13.11
N CYS A 91 4.76 -3.39 13.91
CA CYS A 91 4.38 -2.02 13.57
C CYS A 91 4.95 -1.58 12.22
N ARG A 92 6.16 -2.05 11.89
CA ARG A 92 6.83 -1.76 10.64
C ARG A 92 6.12 -2.39 9.44
N GLU A 93 5.78 -3.67 9.52
CA GLU A 93 5.12 -4.38 8.42
C GLU A 93 3.76 -3.76 8.10
N ARG A 94 2.98 -3.40 9.13
CA ARG A 94 1.69 -2.71 8.95
C ARG A 94 1.86 -1.34 8.31
N LEU A 95 2.85 -0.57 8.73
CA LEU A 95 3.20 0.68 8.06
C LEU A 95 3.55 0.46 6.58
N GLU A 96 4.48 -0.46 6.29
CA GLU A 96 4.92 -0.73 4.93
C GLU A 96 3.76 -1.18 4.03
N ALA A 97 2.88 -2.03 4.54
CA ALA A 97 1.66 -2.45 3.84
C ALA A 97 0.74 -1.26 3.55
N THR A 98 0.45 -0.41 4.55
CA THR A 98 -0.38 0.78 4.35
C THR A 98 0.21 1.72 3.31
N LEU A 99 1.53 1.92 3.30
CA LEU A 99 2.18 2.80 2.34
C LEU A 99 2.06 2.31 0.89
N ILE A 100 1.94 1.00 0.64
CA ILE A 100 1.71 0.45 -0.71
C ILE A 100 0.34 0.92 -1.25
N TYR A 101 -0.69 0.96 -0.42
CA TYR A 101 -2.04 1.38 -0.83
C TYR A 101 -2.18 2.89 -1.05
N LEU A 102 -1.27 3.69 -0.48
CA LEU A 102 -1.27 5.15 -0.61
C LEU A 102 -0.48 5.65 -1.82
N THR A 103 -0.23 4.80 -2.82
CA THR A 103 0.62 5.15 -3.97
C THR A 103 0.16 6.44 -4.67
N SER A 104 -1.14 6.67 -4.80
CA SER A 104 -1.69 7.93 -5.35
C SER A 104 -1.27 9.16 -4.54
N GLU A 105 -1.48 9.14 -3.23
CA GLU A 105 -1.14 10.24 -2.34
C GLU A 105 0.36 10.46 -2.25
N LEU A 106 1.15 9.38 -2.26
CA LEU A 106 2.61 9.43 -2.17
C LEU A 106 3.25 10.11 -3.38
N THR A 107 2.65 10.01 -4.56
CA THR A 107 3.16 10.69 -5.77
C THR A 107 3.08 12.21 -5.68
N ALA A 108 2.28 12.76 -4.76
CA ALA A 108 2.22 14.21 -4.53
C ALA A 108 3.47 14.74 -3.79
N ILE A 109 4.21 13.87 -3.09
CA ILE A 109 5.43 14.26 -2.38
C ILE A 109 6.64 14.08 -3.30
N PRO A 110 7.57 15.06 -3.38
CA PRO A 110 8.81 14.91 -4.13
C PRO A 110 9.57 13.62 -3.73
N PRO A 111 10.03 12.78 -4.68
CA PRO A 111 10.64 11.48 -4.35
C PRO A 111 11.84 11.55 -3.41
N ALA A 112 12.65 12.62 -3.51
CA ALA A 112 13.79 12.86 -2.63
C ALA A 112 13.37 13.09 -1.17
N ASN A 113 12.31 13.88 -0.97
CA ASN A 113 11.73 14.15 0.35
C ASN A 113 11.12 12.86 0.92
N TRP A 114 10.32 12.16 0.10
CA TRP A 114 9.68 10.91 0.51
C TRP A 114 10.67 9.85 0.96
N THR A 115 11.79 9.68 0.24
CA THR A 115 12.85 8.74 0.62
C THR A 115 13.39 9.04 2.03
N THR A 116 13.54 10.32 2.37
CA THR A 116 14.00 10.76 3.69
C THR A 116 12.94 10.51 4.76
N TYR A 117 11.68 10.83 4.47
CA TYR A 117 10.57 10.63 5.40
C TYR A 117 10.32 9.15 5.67
N LYS A 118 10.30 8.31 4.64
CA LYS A 118 10.15 6.86 4.77
C LYS A 118 11.20 6.28 5.71
N LYS A 119 12.47 6.66 5.58
CA LYS A 119 13.54 6.23 6.50
C LYS A 119 13.26 6.62 7.96
N LYS A 120 12.79 7.86 8.20
CA LYS A 120 12.43 8.33 9.55
C LYS A 120 11.21 7.59 10.11
N LEU A 121 10.20 7.33 9.28
CA LEU A 121 9.00 6.60 9.67
C LEU A 121 9.29 5.14 10.03
N ILE A 122 10.13 4.45 9.24
CA ILE A 122 10.54 3.08 9.54
C ILE A 122 11.32 3.03 10.86
N LYS A 123 12.30 3.93 11.04
CA LYS A 123 13.03 4.05 12.31
C LYS A 123 12.10 4.34 13.49
N PHE A 124 11.08 5.17 13.28
CA PHE A 124 10.08 5.45 14.30
C PHE A 124 9.23 4.22 14.60
N SER A 125 8.76 3.47 13.60
CA SER A 125 7.98 2.23 13.80
C SER A 125 8.72 1.13 14.54
N GLU A 126 10.05 1.11 14.46
CA GLU A 126 10.92 0.17 15.17
C GLU A 126 11.24 0.65 16.59
N SER A 127 10.80 1.86 16.98
CA SER A 127 11.07 2.38 18.31
C SER A 127 10.09 1.82 19.35
N GLU A 128 10.65 1.37 20.47
CA GLU A 128 9.95 0.77 21.61
C GLU A 128 8.75 1.59 22.15
N PRO A 129 8.75 2.95 22.12
CA PRO A 129 7.61 3.74 22.59
C PRO A 129 6.33 3.61 21.75
N VAL A 130 6.42 3.22 20.48
CA VAL A 130 5.28 3.34 19.54
C VAL A 130 4.10 2.45 19.96
N LEU A 131 4.37 1.27 20.51
CA LEU A 131 3.34 0.34 20.99
C LEU A 131 2.52 0.91 22.16
N ASN A 132 3.09 1.83 22.93
CA ASN A 132 2.44 2.43 24.10
C ASN A 132 1.87 3.83 23.82
N MET A 133 2.09 4.37 22.62
CA MET A 133 1.56 5.69 22.26
C MET A 133 0.10 5.58 21.85
N SER A 134 -0.70 6.56 22.23
CA SER A 134 -2.05 6.77 21.68
C SER A 134 -1.97 7.34 20.26
N PHE A 135 -3.05 7.19 19.48
CA PHE A 135 -3.13 7.77 18.13
C PHE A 135 -2.71 9.26 18.05
N PRO A 136 -3.18 10.19 18.91
CA PRO A 136 -2.74 11.58 18.85
C PRO A 136 -1.22 11.76 19.03
N GLN A 137 -0.59 10.96 19.89
CA GLN A 137 0.84 11.04 20.13
C GLN A 137 1.64 10.54 18.91
N ARG A 138 1.21 9.44 18.30
CA ARG A 138 1.82 8.92 17.07
C ARG A 138 1.66 9.91 15.92
N LEU A 139 0.44 10.43 15.76
CA LEU A 139 0.11 11.42 14.73
C LEU A 139 0.98 12.68 14.88
N TYR A 140 1.16 13.19 16.10
CA TYR A 140 2.02 14.34 16.35
C TYR A 140 3.46 14.09 15.88
N LYS A 141 4.04 12.92 16.19
CA LYS A 141 5.39 12.55 15.72
C LYS A 141 5.48 12.43 14.20
N ILE A 142 4.44 11.89 13.56
CA ILE A 142 4.39 11.76 12.11
C ILE A 142 4.23 13.13 11.43
N VAL A 143 3.45 14.04 12.03
CA VAL A 143 3.34 15.44 11.62
C VAL A 143 4.70 16.13 11.64
N ASP A 144 5.50 15.92 12.69
CA ASP A 144 6.87 16.44 12.76
C ASP A 144 7.78 15.87 11.65
N ILE A 145 7.58 14.60 11.27
CA ILE A 145 8.42 13.92 10.27
C ILE A 145 8.08 14.37 8.85
N ILE A 146 6.79 14.51 8.52
CA ILE A 146 6.30 14.70 7.14
C ILE A 146 5.59 16.04 6.98
N TYR A 147 4.54 16.28 7.77
CA TYR A 147 3.61 17.37 7.53
C TYR A 147 4.27 18.74 7.67
N LEU A 148 5.03 19.00 8.75
CA LEU A 148 5.65 20.30 8.97
C LEU A 148 6.73 20.65 7.93
N PRO A 149 7.67 19.75 7.58
CA PRO A 149 8.60 20.03 6.48
C PRO A 149 7.92 20.31 5.14
N GLU A 150 6.86 19.57 4.83
CA GLU A 150 6.10 19.75 3.59
C GLU A 150 5.28 21.04 3.62
N GLU A 151 4.70 21.42 4.76
CA GLU A 151 3.97 22.67 4.94
C GLU A 151 4.86 23.88 4.64
N MET A 152 6.10 23.87 5.13
CA MET A 152 7.08 24.94 4.89
C MET A 152 7.49 25.07 3.41
N ASP A 153 7.41 24.00 2.63
CA ASP A 153 7.77 24.01 1.20
C ASP A 153 6.56 24.25 0.29
N ALA A 154 5.43 23.60 0.57
CA ALA A 154 4.26 23.54 -0.31
C ALA A 154 3.30 24.72 -0.13
N ILE A 155 3.10 25.22 1.11
CA ILE A 155 2.17 26.33 1.36
C ILE A 155 2.61 27.63 0.66
N PRO A 156 3.89 28.05 0.69
CA PRO A 156 4.33 29.24 -0.04
C PRO A 156 4.15 29.15 -1.56
N LYS A 157 4.13 27.92 -2.10
CA LYS A 157 3.91 27.63 -3.52
C LYS A 157 2.43 27.42 -3.87
N GLU A 158 1.53 27.54 -2.89
CA GLU A 158 0.09 27.30 -3.03
C GLU A 158 -0.25 25.87 -3.51
N GLU A 159 0.61 24.90 -3.19
CA GLU A 159 0.43 23.47 -3.51
C GLU A 159 -0.53 22.79 -2.49
N PHE A 160 -1.75 23.30 -2.38
CA PHE A 160 -2.72 22.85 -1.37
C PHE A 160 -3.15 21.38 -1.55
N GLU A 161 -3.23 20.90 -2.79
CA GLU A 161 -3.58 19.49 -3.08
C GLU A 161 -2.49 18.52 -2.58
N ARG A 162 -1.20 18.92 -2.69
CA ARG A 162 -0.09 18.16 -2.09
C ARG A 162 -0.25 18.08 -0.58
N MET A 163 -0.58 19.19 0.08
CA MET A 163 -0.79 19.20 1.53
C MET A 163 -2.00 18.38 1.98
N HIS A 164 -3.04 18.28 1.15
CA HIS A 164 -4.16 17.37 1.42
C HIS A 164 -3.71 15.90 1.38
N SER A 165 -2.94 15.49 0.37
CA SER A 165 -2.35 14.15 0.30
C SER A 165 -1.43 13.86 1.49
N VAL A 166 -0.59 14.83 1.87
CA VAL A 166 0.31 14.72 3.04
C VAL A 166 -0.48 14.51 4.33
N ALA A 167 -1.61 15.20 4.52
CA ALA A 167 -2.49 14.97 5.66
C ALA A 167 -3.00 13.52 5.69
N ARG A 168 -3.54 13.01 4.58
CA ARG A 168 -4.02 11.62 4.48
C ARG A 168 -2.92 10.61 4.82
N ILE A 169 -1.72 10.82 4.30
CA ILE A 169 -0.55 9.97 4.60
C ILE A 169 -0.23 9.97 6.10
N CYS A 170 -0.23 11.14 6.75
CA CYS A 170 0.05 11.25 8.18
C CYS A 170 -0.97 10.48 9.03
N ALA A 171 -2.26 10.64 8.72
CA ALA A 171 -3.33 9.97 9.42
C ALA A 171 -3.25 8.44 9.25
N ALA A 172 -3.09 7.98 8.00
CA ALA A 172 -3.00 6.55 7.69
C ALA A 172 -1.75 5.89 8.32
N ALA A 173 -0.59 6.56 8.30
CA ALA A 173 0.61 6.07 8.95
C ALA A 173 0.42 5.97 10.48
N ALA A 174 -0.26 6.95 11.10
CA ALA A 174 -0.52 6.93 12.54
C ALA A 174 -1.48 5.81 12.97
N GLN A 175 -2.44 5.47 12.11
CA GLN A 175 -3.33 4.31 12.29
C GLN A 175 -2.56 3.00 12.13
N ALA A 176 -1.79 2.86 11.04
CA ALA A 176 -1.02 1.64 10.74
C ALA A 176 -0.03 1.26 11.85
N MET A 177 0.51 2.26 12.54
CA MET A 177 1.45 2.07 13.65
C MET A 177 0.77 1.77 15.00
N GLY A 178 -0.55 1.91 15.13
CA GLY A 178 -1.27 1.66 16.39
C GLY A 178 -1.40 0.19 16.73
N PRO A 179 -1.61 -0.23 17.98
CA PRO A 179 -1.81 -1.64 18.33
C PRO A 179 -3.00 -2.27 17.58
N ASP A 180 -2.94 -3.59 17.38
CA ASP A 180 -4.02 -4.33 16.72
C ASP A 180 -5.34 -4.18 17.49
N GLY A 181 -6.43 -3.89 16.76
CA GLY A 181 -7.76 -3.65 17.34
C GLY A 181 -8.05 -2.20 17.75
N GLU A 182 -7.08 -1.28 17.68
CA GLU A 182 -7.32 0.16 17.88
C GLU A 182 -7.99 0.77 16.63
N SER A 183 -9.32 0.80 16.59
CA SER A 183 -10.04 1.51 15.52
C SER A 183 -10.08 3.02 15.79
N MET A 184 -9.25 3.76 15.06
CA MET A 184 -9.16 5.24 15.13
C MET A 184 -9.57 5.91 13.82
N GLU A 185 -10.34 5.22 12.98
CA GLU A 185 -10.82 5.70 11.68
C GLU A 185 -11.56 7.03 11.79
N ALA A 186 -12.56 7.11 12.68
CA ALA A 186 -13.32 8.34 12.88
C ALA A 186 -12.44 9.52 13.35
N LEU A 187 -11.41 9.26 14.17
CA LEU A 187 -10.49 10.30 14.63
C LEU A 187 -9.51 10.74 13.54
N ALA A 188 -9.02 9.79 12.74
CA ALA A 188 -8.18 10.05 11.57
C ALA A 188 -8.94 10.89 10.54
N GLU A 189 -10.16 10.50 10.18
CA GLU A 189 -11.02 11.24 9.26
C GLU A 189 -11.36 12.65 9.76
N LYS A 190 -11.67 12.78 11.06
CA LYS A 190 -11.94 14.08 11.69
C LYS A 190 -10.71 14.99 11.58
N TRP A 191 -9.52 14.46 11.84
CA TRP A 191 -8.29 15.23 11.74
C TRP A 191 -7.97 15.63 10.28
N VAL A 192 -8.11 14.72 9.32
CA VAL A 192 -7.93 15.04 7.89
C VAL A 192 -8.93 16.10 7.45
N SER A 193 -10.19 15.97 7.84
CA SER A 193 -11.25 16.94 7.52
C SER A 193 -10.93 18.34 8.09
N ALA A 194 -10.45 18.41 9.33
CA ALA A 194 -9.99 19.67 9.92
C ALA A 194 -8.83 20.28 9.12
N LYS A 195 -7.83 19.48 8.73
CA LYS A 195 -6.72 19.95 7.88
C LYS A 195 -7.18 20.44 6.51
N VAL A 196 -8.15 19.77 5.89
CA VAL A 196 -8.75 20.22 4.63
C VAL A 196 -9.46 21.56 4.79
N GLN A 197 -10.17 21.78 5.90
CA GLN A 197 -10.79 23.06 6.19
C GLN A 197 -9.76 24.17 6.36
N ASP A 198 -8.68 23.92 7.09
CA ASP A 198 -7.56 24.86 7.26
C ASP A 198 -6.93 25.23 5.91
N LEU A 199 -6.65 24.23 5.07
CA LEU A 199 -6.07 24.43 3.73
C LEU A 199 -7.01 25.23 2.82
N ASN A 200 -8.31 24.96 2.87
CA ASN A 200 -9.31 25.73 2.11
C ASN A 200 -9.41 27.18 2.59
N PHE A 201 -9.29 27.41 3.89
CA PHE A 201 -9.24 28.75 4.46
C PHE A 201 -7.98 29.50 3.98
N LEU A 202 -6.81 28.87 4.05
CA LEU A 202 -5.57 29.44 3.53
C LEU A 202 -5.68 29.76 2.03
N LYS A 203 -6.17 28.82 1.22
CA LYS A 203 -6.38 29.04 -0.23
C LYS A 203 -7.24 30.28 -0.50
N LYS A 204 -8.34 30.48 0.25
CA LYS A 204 -9.18 31.68 0.13
C LYS A 204 -8.41 32.95 0.53
N MET A 205 -7.66 32.91 1.62
CA MET A 205 -6.85 34.03 2.10
C MET A 205 -5.81 34.48 1.05
N PHE A 206 -5.07 33.54 0.46
CA PHE A 206 -4.10 33.84 -0.61
C PHE A 206 -4.76 34.50 -1.82
N LEU A 207 -5.92 34.01 -2.25
CA LEU A 207 -6.69 34.62 -3.34
C LEU A 207 -7.15 36.05 -3.00
N SER A 208 -7.65 36.27 -1.78
CA SER A 208 -8.06 37.59 -1.32
C SER A 208 -6.91 38.58 -1.28
N MET A 209 -5.73 38.19 -0.78
CA MET A 209 -4.54 39.04 -0.74
C MET A 209 -4.10 39.46 -2.15
N ARG A 210 -4.13 38.53 -3.13
CA ARG A 210 -3.83 38.86 -4.54
C ARG A 210 -4.86 39.82 -5.15
N GLY A 211 -6.14 39.72 -4.76
CA GLY A 211 -7.20 40.63 -5.18
C GLY A 211 -7.03 42.05 -4.63
N ILE A 212 -6.63 42.18 -3.36
CA ILE A 212 -6.39 43.48 -2.71
C ILE A 212 -5.21 44.22 -3.36
N CYS A 213 -4.14 43.52 -3.74
CA CYS A 213 -3.01 44.13 -4.44
C CYS A 213 -3.39 44.72 -5.82
N LYS A 214 -4.36 44.13 -6.53
CA LYS A 214 -4.83 44.66 -7.83
C LYS A 214 -5.71 45.91 -7.69
N ALA A 215 -6.52 45.97 -6.62
CA ALA A 215 -7.37 47.13 -6.34
C ALA A 215 -6.59 48.36 -5.81
N SER A 216 -5.29 48.19 -5.51
CA SER A 216 -4.43 49.24 -4.94
C SER A 216 -3.58 49.97 -5.97
N THR A 217 -3.71 49.67 -7.27
CA THR A 217 -3.03 50.43 -8.32
C THR A 217 -3.69 51.81 -8.36
N PRO A 218 -3.00 52.91 -7.98
CA PRO A 218 -3.61 54.21 -8.10
C PRO A 218 -3.70 54.50 -9.60
N GLU A 219 -4.91 54.44 -10.16
CA GLU A 219 -5.19 55.17 -11.38
C GLU A 219 -4.75 56.60 -11.10
N ARG A 220 -3.69 57.03 -11.80
CA ARG A 220 -3.19 58.39 -11.76
C ARG A 220 -4.32 59.27 -12.29
N MET A 221 -5.18 59.70 -11.39
CA MET A 221 -6.20 60.70 -11.67
C MET A 221 -5.43 62.01 -11.88
N GLU A 222 -5.08 62.28 -13.12
CA GLU A 222 -4.62 63.60 -13.54
C GLU A 222 -5.76 64.57 -13.25
N MET A 223 -5.65 65.31 -12.15
CA MET A 223 -6.52 66.42 -11.84
C MET A 223 -6.25 67.52 -12.89
N PRO A 224 -7.23 67.90 -13.72
CA PRO A 224 -7.08 69.03 -14.61
C PRO A 224 -7.21 70.29 -13.75
N LEU A 225 -6.08 70.80 -13.28
CA LEU A 225 -6.01 72.14 -12.70
C LEU A 225 -6.13 73.15 -13.85
N GLU A 226 -7.39 73.53 -14.06
CA GLU A 226 -7.90 74.84 -14.46
C GLU A 226 -6.96 75.71 -15.31
N THR A 227 -7.18 75.66 -16.61
CA THR A 227 -6.96 76.81 -17.48
C THR A 227 -7.96 77.89 -17.11
N GLN A 228 -7.53 78.99 -16.49
CA GLN A 228 -8.24 80.26 -16.63
C GLN A 228 -7.35 81.49 -16.32
N ALA A 229 -7.21 82.30 -17.38
CA ALA A 229 -6.85 83.73 -17.48
C ALA A 229 -5.46 84.20 -17.03
#